data_AF-A0A8T0V023-F1
#
_entry.id   AF-A0A8T0V023-F1
#
_cell.length_a   1.000
_cell.length_b   1.000
_cell.length_c   1.000
_cell.angle_alpha   90.00
_cell.angle_beta   90.00
_cell.angle_gamma   90.00
#
_symmetry.space_group_name_H-M   'P 1'
#
loop_
_entity.id
_entity.type
_entity.pdbx_description
1 polymer ?
#
loop_
_entity_poly.entity_id
_entity_poly.type
_entity_poly.pdbx_seq_one_letter_code
_entity_poly.pdbx_strand_id
1 'polypeptide(L)' 'MECRPVHILDFSDRVMRNRTIKYVKVLWTNQSESEATWVLEAQICEKYLELFESGSRVGGCSVGWE' A
#
# COMPACT_ATOMS: atom_id res chain seq x y z
N MET A 1 11.07 6.96 18.68
CA MET A 1 11.45 6.71 17.28
C MET A 1 10.19 6.26 16.57
N GLU A 2 9.56 7.14 15.80
CA GLU A 2 8.32 6.83 15.08
C GLU A 2 8.68 6.30 13.68
N CYS A 3 8.26 5.08 13.34
CA CYS A 3 8.37 4.58 11.98
C CYS A 3 7.23 5.18 11.15
N ARG A 4 7.55 6.01 10.17
CA ARG A 4 6.57 6.60 9.25
C ARG A 4 6.72 5.96 7.87
N PRO A 5 5.62 5.72 7.15
CA PRO A 5 5.70 5.20 5.80
C PRO A 5 6.23 6.30 4.89
N VAL A 6 7.23 5.94 4.07
CA VAL A 6 7.94 6.88 3.20
C VAL A 6 7.43 6.78 1.78
N HIS A 7 7.28 5.54 1.28
CA HIS A 7 6.91 5.31 -0.11
C HIS A 7 6.33 3.90 -0.30
N ILE A 8 5.50 3.76 -1.32
CA ILE A 8 5.02 2.45 -1.79
C ILE A 8 6.01 1.96 -2.85
N LEU A 9 6.61 0.80 -2.60
CA LEU A 9 7.59 0.19 -3.51
C LEU A 9 6.93 -0.71 -4.55
N ASP A 10 5.84 -1.40 -4.17
CA ASP A 10 5.22 -2.40 -5.02
C ASP A 10 3.74 -2.64 -4.66
N PHE A 11 2.99 -3.25 -5.58
CA PHE A 11 1.58 -3.59 -5.45
C PHE A 11 1.38 -5.05 -5.82
N SER A 12 0.68 -5.81 -4.98
CA SER A 12 0.37 -7.21 -5.24
C SER A 12 -1.09 -7.50 -4.96
N ASP A 13 -1.81 -7.99 -5.96
CA ASP A 13 -3.15 -8.52 -5.79
C ASP A 13 -3.11 -10.01 -5.45
N ARG A 14 -3.89 -10.40 -4.45
CA ARG A 14 -4.12 -11.79 -4.08
C ARG A 14 -5.57 -12.14 -4.36
N VAL A 15 -5.79 -12.78 -5.50
CA VAL A 15 -7.10 -13.30 -5.89
C VAL A 15 -7.38 -14.60 -5.12
N MET A 16 -8.45 -14.59 -4.34
CA MET A 16 -9.03 -15.78 -3.72
C MET A 16 -10.34 -16.14 -4.43
N ARG A 17 -10.89 -17.33 -4.12
CA ARG A 17 -12.07 -17.89 -4.79
C ARG A 17 -13.29 -16.95 -4.83
N ASN A 18 -13.42 -16.03 -3.88
CA ASN A 18 -14.58 -15.14 -3.73
C ASN A 18 -14.22 -13.65 -3.52
N ARG A 19 -12.94 -13.29 -3.46
CA ARG A 19 -12.51 -11.90 -3.24
C ARG A 19 -11.07 -11.68 -3.68
N THR A 20 -10.75 -10.45 -4.05
CA THR A 20 -9.38 -10.01 -4.33
C THR A 20 -8.90 -9.12 -3.19
N ILE A 21 -7.78 -9.48 -2.57
CA ILE A 21 -7.15 -8.66 -1.53
C ILE A 21 -5.92 -7.99 -2.13
N LYS A 22 -5.87 -6.66 -2.08
CA LYS A 22 -4.71 -5.89 -2.53
C LYS A 22 -3.75 -5.61 -1.40
N TYR A 23 -2.48 -5.86 -1.66
CA TYR A 23 -1.36 -5.56 -0.80
C TYR A 23 -0.47 -4.53 -1.46
N VAL A 24 0.14 -3.69 -0.63
CA VAL A 24 1.16 -2.73 -1.05
C VAL A 24 2.41 -2.97 -0.21
N LYS A 25 3.56 -2.96 -0.86
CA LYS A 25 4.85 -3.03 -0.18
C LYS A 25 5.25 -1.62 0.23
N VAL A 26 5.33 -1.36 1.53
CA VAL A 26 5.61 -0.02 2.07
C VAL A 26 7.00 0.03 2.69
N LEU A 27 7.77 1.01 2.24
CA LEU A 27 9.03 1.40 2.85
C LEU A 27 8.76 2.29 4.06
N TRP A 28 9.43 2.01 5.17
CA TRP A 28 9.35 2.80 6.39
C TRP A 28 10.65 3.57 6.59
N THR A 29 10.61 4.69 7.32
CA THR A 29 11.76 5.58 7.55
C THR A 29 12.99 4.87 8.14
N ASN A 30 12.82 3.74 8.81
CA ASN A 30 13.89 2.95 9.43
C ASN A 30 14.09 1.57 8.77
N GLN A 31 13.53 1.35 7.58
CA GLN A 31 13.66 0.08 6.85
C GLN A 31 14.35 0.32 5.51
N SER A 32 15.07 -0.69 5.04
CA SER A 32 15.58 -0.73 3.66
C SER A 32 14.51 -1.30 2.71
N GLU A 33 14.68 -1.15 1.39
CA GLU A 33 13.74 -1.71 0.40
C GLU A 33 13.57 -3.23 0.48
N SER A 34 14.62 -3.93 0.90
CA SER A 34 14.60 -5.37 1.18
C SER A 34 13.80 -5.73 2.44
N GLU A 35 13.74 -4.82 3.41
CA GLU A 35 13.07 -4.99 4.72
C GLU A 35 11.65 -4.40 4.73
N ALA A 36 11.23 -3.78 3.63
CA ALA A 36 9.91 -3.20 3.49
C ALA A 36 8.79 -4.24 3.62
N THR A 37 7.70 -3.84 4.26
CA THR A 37 6.64 -4.73 4.71
C THR A 37 5.46 -4.70 3.75
N TRP A 38 4.88 -5.87 3.49
CA TRP A 38 3.60 -6.00 2.80
C TRP A 38 2.44 -5.72 3.74
N VAL A 39 1.65 -4.71 3.41
CA VAL A 39 0.49 -4.26 4.18
C VAL A 39 -0.71 -4.18 3.26
N LEU A 40 -1.92 -4.20 3.81
CA LEU A 40 -3.14 -4.09 3.01
C LEU A 40 -3.23 -2.70 2.39
N GLU A 41 -3.58 -2.62 1.10
CA GLU A 41 -3.80 -1.35 0.40
C GLU A 41 -4.77 -0.47 1.19
N ALA A 42 -5.89 -1.06 1.66
CA ALA A 42 -6.91 -0.34 2.42
C ALA A 42 -6.36 0.33 3.70
N GLN A 43 -5.41 -0.30 4.41
CA GLN A 43 -4.85 0.28 5.65
C GLN A 43 -3.96 1.49 5.38
N ILE A 44 -3.20 1.46 4.29
CA ILE A 44 -2.34 2.59 3.91
C ILE A 44 -3.15 3.66 3.24
N CYS A 45 -4.14 3.31 2.44
CA CYS A 45 -5.05 4.29 1.84
C CYS A 45 -5.85 5.02 2.92
N GLU A 46 -6.36 4.35 3.96
CA GLU A 46 -7.11 5.04 5.01
C GLU A 46 -6.28 6.05 5.81
N LYS A 47 -5.00 5.75 6.07
CA LYS A 47 -4.14 6.58 6.96
C LYS A 47 -3.14 7.48 6.25
N TYR A 48 -2.75 7.13 5.02
CA TYR A 48 -1.62 7.72 4.29
C TYR A 48 -1.94 7.83 2.78
N LEU A 49 -3.09 8.42 2.44
CA LEU A 49 -3.50 8.69 1.06
C LEU A 49 -2.44 9.43 0.24
N GLU A 50 -1.68 10.33 0.87
CA GLU A 50 -0.62 11.12 0.24
C GLU A 50 0.47 10.27 -0.46
N LEU A 51 0.67 9.03 0.00
CA LEU A 51 1.62 8.09 -0.61
C LEU A 51 1.16 7.55 -1.96
N PHE A 52 -0.16 7.60 -2.24
CA PHE A 52 -0.73 7.17 -3.51
C PHE A 52 -0.86 8.32 -4.51
N GLU A 53 -0.94 9.57 -4.03
CA GLU A 53 -1.08 10.76 -4.90
C GLU A 53 0.23 11.17 -5.58
N SER A 54 1.38 10.79 -5.02
CA SER A 54 2.70 11.20 -5.50
C SER A 54 3.23 10.39 -6.70
N GLY A 55 2.59 9.27 -7.06
CA GLY A 55 2.93 8.45 -8.22
C GLY A 55 1.87 8.55 -9.31
N SER A 56 2.07 9.41 -10.30
CA SER A 56 1.15 9.57 -11.44
C SER A 56 1.01 8.27 -12.25
N ARG A 57 0.05 7.42 -11.85
CA ARG A 57 -0.67 6.52 -12.74
C ARG A 57 -2.09 6.38 -12.21
N VAL A 58 -3.01 7.05 -12.92
CA VAL A 58 -4.46 7.01 -12.72
C VAL A 58 -4.94 5.59 -12.43
N GLY A 59 -5.48 5.42 -11.23
CA GLY A 59 -6.02 4.16 -10.71
C GLY A 59 -6.27 4.32 -9.22
N GLY A 60 -7.26 5.14 -8.87
CA GLY A 60 -7.61 5.44 -7.48
C GLY A 60 -7.78 4.18 -6.64
N CYS A 61 -7.49 4.29 -5.34
CA CYS A 61 -7.75 3.24 -4.36
C CYS A 61 -9.09 2.59 -4.69
N SER A 62 -9.08 1.28 -4.97
CA SER A 62 -10.32 0.56 -5.23
C SER A 62 -10.99 0.27 -3.90
N VAL A 63 -11.39 1.33 -3.19
CA VAL A 63 -12.30 1.25 -2.04
C VAL A 63 -13.72 1.04 -2.58
N GLY A 64 -13.91 -0.07 -3.28
CA GLY A 64 -15.22 -0.66 -3.53
C GLY A 64 -15.53 -1.57 -2.35
N TRP A 65 -16.24 -1.03 -1.36
CA TRP A 65 -16.85 -1.83 -0.29
C TRP A 65 -18.09 -2.48 -0.90
N GLU A 66 -18.00 -3.73 -1.32
CA GLU A 66 -19.13 -4.62 -1.57
C GLU A 66 -18.84 -6.00 -0.95
#